data_AF-F3YAQ9-F1
#
_entry.id   AF-F3YAQ9-F1
#
_cell.length_a   1.000
_cell.length_b   1.000
_cell.length_c   1.000
_cell.angle_alpha   90.00
_cell.angle_beta   90.00
_cell.angle_gamma   90.00
#
_symmetry.space_group_name_H-M   'P 1'
#
loop_
_entity.id
_entity.type
_entity.pdbx_description
1 polymer ?
#
loop_
_entity_poly.entity_id
_entity_poly.type
_entity_poly.pdbx_seq_one_letter_code
_entity_poly.pdbx_strand_id
1 'polypeptide(L)'
;MAAGLTLSVENIILLKGYLFYCMKQQTINLDEKQEILIDMPIPVAEVSLALIKRLQLLAPFGTKNAAPLFLFQDSMIQNVQQIGVNNNYLKFQLKDKQLVLDAIAFQMGKDKDEFSNTQVTIVGKLGINEWRGNCKPQVLVTDFMVKNAQLFDLR
;
A
#
# COMPACT_ATOMS: atom_id res chain seq x y z
N MET A 1 -17.70 -6.95 4.79
CA MET A 1 -18.92 -7.79 4.78
C MET A 1 -19.78 -7.37 3.61
N ALA A 2 -20.59 -8.28 3.06
CA ALA A 2 -21.53 -7.97 1.98
C ALA A 2 -22.90 -8.57 2.32
N ALA A 3 -23.98 -7.88 1.94
CA ALA A 3 -25.35 -8.33 2.09
C ALA A 3 -26.11 -8.11 0.77
N GLY A 4 -27.00 -9.04 0.43
CA GLY A 4 -27.91 -8.93 -0.72
C GLY A 4 -29.36 -8.80 -0.25
N LEU A 5 -30.14 -7.97 -0.93
CA LEU A 5 -31.53 -7.67 -0.59
C LEU A 5 -32.37 -7.74 -1.88
N THR A 6 -33.62 -8.21 -1.79
CA THR A 6 -34.60 -8.10 -2.87
C THR A 6 -35.70 -7.12 -2.45
N LEU A 7 -36.07 -6.21 -3.35
CA LEU A 7 -36.85 -5.01 -3.06
C LEU A 7 -37.65 -4.61 -4.32
N SER A 8 -38.91 -4.21 -4.14
CA SER A 8 -39.67 -3.54 -5.22
C SER A 8 -39.08 -2.16 -5.51
N VAL A 9 -38.96 -1.79 -6.80
CA VAL A 9 -38.34 -0.52 -7.25
C VAL A 9 -38.98 0.70 -6.57
N GLU A 10 -40.28 0.66 -6.31
CA GLU A 10 -41.03 1.73 -5.65
C GLU A 10 -40.51 2.03 -4.23
N ASN A 11 -39.96 1.02 -3.55
CA ASN A 11 -39.48 1.13 -2.17
C ASN A 11 -38.03 1.63 -2.06
N ILE A 12 -37.34 1.93 -3.17
CA ILE A 12 -35.96 2.43 -3.16
C ILE A 12 -35.85 3.74 -2.37
N ILE A 13 -36.79 4.66 -2.55
CA ILE A 13 -36.78 5.97 -1.87
C ILE A 13 -36.95 5.77 -0.37
N LEU A 14 -37.87 4.88 0.03
CA LEU A 14 -38.13 4.56 1.44
C LEU A 14 -36.93 3.88 2.10
N LEU A 15 -36.33 2.89 1.43
CA LEU A 15 -35.12 2.21 1.91
C LEU A 15 -33.96 3.20 2.11
N LYS A 16 -33.75 4.10 1.14
CA LYS A 16 -32.73 5.16 1.23
C LYS A 16 -32.95 6.04 2.46
N GLY A 17 -34.18 6.49 2.70
CA GLY A 17 -34.53 7.29 3.87
C GLY A 17 -34.25 6.56 5.19
N TYR A 18 -34.64 5.29 5.27
CA TYR A 18 -34.38 4.46 6.45
C TYR A 18 -32.89 4.21 6.69
N LEU A 19 -32.11 3.93 5.64
CA LEU A 19 -30.65 3.76 5.76
C LEU A 19 -29.99 5.03 6.30
N PHE A 20 -30.36 6.22 5.79
CA PHE A 20 -29.84 7.47 6.33
C PHE A 20 -30.23 7.70 7.79
N TYR A 21 -31.47 7.38 8.17
CA TYR A 21 -31.91 7.46 9.55
C TYR A 21 -31.07 6.56 10.46
N CYS A 22 -30.88 5.29 10.09
CA CYS A 22 -30.06 4.34 10.83
C CYS A 22 -28.59 4.80 10.92
N MET A 23 -28.03 5.30 9.81
CA MET A 23 -26.66 5.83 9.78
C MET A 23 -26.48 7.02 10.71
N LYS A 24 -27.47 7.92 10.82
CA LYS A 24 -27.41 9.07 11.74
C LYS A 24 -27.52 8.66 13.21
N GLN A 25 -28.17 7.55 13.51
CA GLN A 25 -28.24 7.02 14.87
C GLN A 25 -26.96 6.31 15.30
N GLN A 26 -26.20 5.80 14.34
CA GLN A 26 -24.89 5.24 14.59
C GLN A 26 -23.86 6.38 14.62
N THR A 27 -22.92 6.32 15.57
CA THR A 27 -21.76 7.22 15.57
C THR A 27 -20.75 6.74 14.52
N ILE A 28 -21.12 6.82 13.25
CA ILE A 28 -20.22 6.46 12.14
C ILE A 28 -19.24 7.61 11.97
N ASN A 29 -18.00 7.41 12.40
CA ASN A 29 -16.93 8.36 12.12
C ASN A 29 -16.47 8.16 10.67
N LEU A 30 -16.88 9.06 9.78
CA LEU A 30 -16.49 9.01 8.36
C LEU A 30 -15.01 9.38 8.13
N ASP A 31 -14.35 9.97 9.13
CA ASP A 31 -12.92 10.28 9.09
C ASP A 31 -12.05 9.12 9.60
N GLU A 32 -12.68 8.05 10.11
CA GLU A 32 -11.98 6.86 10.59
C GLU A 32 -11.37 6.10 9.40
N LYS A 33 -10.07 6.30 9.21
CA LYS A 33 -9.29 5.57 8.22
C LYS A 33 -9.12 4.13 8.68
N GLN A 34 -9.06 3.21 7.71
CA GLN A 34 -8.80 1.82 7.99
C GLN A 34 -7.40 1.66 8.62
N GLU A 35 -7.34 0.99 9.77
CA GLU A 35 -6.07 0.65 10.40
C GLU A 35 -5.31 -0.38 9.56
N ILE A 36 -4.00 -0.18 9.43
CA ILE A 36 -3.08 -1.13 8.80
C ILE A 36 -2.28 -1.82 9.91
N LEU A 37 -2.49 -3.13 10.05
CA LEU A 37 -1.70 -3.94 10.97
C LEU A 37 -0.35 -4.28 10.33
N ILE A 38 0.72 -3.82 10.96
CA ILE A 38 2.10 -4.07 10.54
C ILE A 38 2.65 -5.23 11.36
N ASP A 39 3.16 -6.27 10.71
CA ASP A 39 3.66 -7.46 11.39
C ASP A 39 5.06 -7.23 11.97
N MET A 40 5.95 -6.58 11.22
CA MET A 40 7.35 -6.41 11.64
C MET A 40 8.08 -5.26 10.91
N PRO A 41 8.88 -4.44 11.62
CA PRO A 41 9.86 -3.57 10.98
C PRO A 41 11.02 -4.39 10.40
N ILE A 42 11.50 -4.04 9.22
CA ILE A 42 12.63 -4.74 8.57
C ILE A 42 13.57 -3.76 7.89
N PRO A 43 14.90 -3.88 8.08
CA PRO A 43 15.86 -3.12 7.30
C PRO A 43 15.94 -3.68 5.88
N VAL A 44 16.28 -2.82 4.91
CA VAL A 44 16.49 -3.22 3.52
C VAL A 44 17.53 -4.35 3.40
N ALA A 45 18.52 -4.37 4.28
CA ALA A 45 19.59 -5.37 4.29
C ALA A 45 19.13 -6.81 4.54
N GLU A 46 18.01 -7.01 5.22
CA GLU A 46 17.49 -8.35 5.54
C GLU A 46 16.58 -8.90 4.44
N VAL A 47 16.16 -8.06 3.50
CA VAL A 47 15.29 -8.47 2.41
C VAL A 47 16.08 -9.23 1.36
N SER A 48 15.84 -10.54 1.29
CA SER A 48 16.51 -11.46 0.37
C SER A 48 15.53 -12.43 -0.30
N LEU A 49 15.91 -12.97 -1.46
CA LEU A 49 15.12 -14.02 -2.13
C LEU A 49 14.89 -15.24 -1.21
N ALA A 50 15.86 -15.58 -0.36
CA ALA A 50 15.74 -16.69 0.58
C ALA A 50 14.67 -16.41 1.64
N LEU A 51 14.66 -15.20 2.22
CA LEU A 51 13.61 -14.78 3.15
C LEU A 51 12.23 -14.85 2.50
N ILE A 52 12.08 -14.29 1.30
CA ILE A 52 10.80 -14.25 0.60
C ILE A 52 10.30 -15.66 0.28
N LYS A 53 11.18 -16.56 -0.17
CA LYS A 53 10.85 -17.98 -0.38
C LYS A 53 10.43 -18.69 0.90
N ARG A 54 11.03 -18.38 2.05
CA ARG A 54 10.60 -18.92 3.35
C ARG A 54 9.22 -18.40 3.74
N LEU A 55 8.93 -17.12 3.52
CA LEU A 55 7.60 -16.55 3.77
C LEU A 55 6.52 -17.23 2.91
N GLN A 56 6.84 -17.63 1.67
CA GLN A 56 5.91 -18.38 0.82
C GLN A 56 5.50 -19.75 1.38
N LEU A 57 6.22 -20.32 2.34
CA LEU A 57 5.79 -21.54 3.04
C LEU A 57 4.54 -21.31 3.92
N LEU A 58 4.23 -20.05 4.23
CA LEU A 58 3.01 -19.66 4.96
C LEU A 58 1.79 -19.53 4.05
N ALA A 59 1.96 -19.66 2.73
CA ALA A 59 0.85 -19.65 1.78
C ALA A 59 -0.05 -20.90 1.97
N PRO A 60 -1.33 -20.86 1.59
CA PRO A 60 -1.99 -19.83 0.77
C PRO A 60 -2.35 -18.57 1.58
N PHE A 61 -2.07 -17.41 0.99
CA PHE A 61 -2.51 -16.13 1.53
C PHE A 61 -3.94 -15.79 1.06
N GLY A 62 -4.70 -15.09 1.89
CA GLY A 62 -6.08 -14.71 1.62
C GLY A 62 -6.71 -13.96 2.80
N THR A 63 -8.03 -13.88 2.84
CA THR A 63 -8.77 -13.12 3.87
C THR A 63 -8.54 -13.63 5.30
N LYS A 64 -8.30 -14.94 5.48
CA LYS A 64 -8.02 -15.57 6.78
C LYS A 64 -6.53 -15.71 7.11
N ASN A 65 -5.66 -15.45 6.14
CA ASN A 65 -4.20 -15.56 6.27
C ASN A 65 -3.58 -14.47 5.41
N ALA A 66 -3.56 -13.25 5.91
CA ALA A 66 -3.01 -12.13 5.16
C ALA A 66 -1.50 -12.34 4.94
N ALA A 67 -1.01 -11.93 3.77
CA ALA A 67 0.43 -11.89 3.55
C ALA A 67 1.06 -10.85 4.49
N PRO A 68 2.20 -11.15 5.14
CA PRO A 68 2.79 -10.25 6.12
C PRO A 68 3.14 -8.87 5.54
N LEU A 69 2.86 -7.83 6.33
CA LEU A 69 3.20 -6.44 6.06
C LEU A 69 4.44 -6.02 6.85
N PHE A 70 5.42 -5.51 6.12
CA PHE A 70 6.68 -5.07 6.67
C PHE A 70 6.80 -3.55 6.65
N LEU A 71 7.38 -3.01 7.72
CA LEU A 71 7.65 -1.58 7.87
C LEU A 71 9.11 -1.27 7.56
N PHE A 72 9.33 -0.42 6.57
CA PHE A 72 10.62 0.18 6.25
C PHE A 72 10.63 1.60 6.78
N GLN A 73 11.40 1.84 7.85
CA GLN A 73 11.44 3.16 8.50
C GLN A 73 12.47 4.07 7.83
N ASP A 74 12.10 5.34 7.67
CA ASP A 74 12.98 6.46 7.31
C ASP A 74 13.96 6.16 6.15
N SER A 75 13.46 5.44 5.13
CA SER A 75 14.28 4.99 4.01
C SER A 75 14.47 6.11 3.01
N MET A 76 15.70 6.25 2.50
CA MET A 76 15.99 7.20 1.42
C MET A 76 15.43 6.64 0.11
N ILE A 77 14.75 7.48 -0.67
CA ILE A 77 14.19 7.08 -1.95
C ILE A 77 15.06 7.57 -3.10
N GLN A 78 15.25 6.73 -4.11
CA GLN A 78 15.91 7.09 -5.36
C GLN A 78 15.18 6.51 -6.57
N ASN A 79 15.50 7.03 -7.76
CA ASN A 79 15.01 6.53 -9.04
C ASN A 79 13.47 6.47 -9.14
N VAL A 80 12.78 7.50 -8.63
CA VAL A 80 11.32 7.60 -8.70
C VAL A 80 10.85 7.81 -10.13
N GLN A 81 10.03 6.90 -10.62
CA GLN A 81 9.48 6.89 -11.96
C GLN A 81 7.98 6.57 -11.92
N GLN A 82 7.19 7.34 -12.64
CA GLN A 82 5.83 6.96 -12.97
C GLN A 82 5.86 5.93 -14.10
N ILE A 83 5.10 4.84 -13.96
CA ILE A 83 4.99 3.78 -14.96
C ILE A 83 3.53 3.37 -15.18
N GLY A 84 3.28 2.65 -16.26
CA GLY A 84 1.95 2.14 -16.62
C GLY A 84 1.15 3.09 -17.51
N VAL A 85 0.05 2.56 -18.06
CA VAL A 85 -0.88 3.37 -18.86
C VAL A 85 -1.48 4.43 -17.92
N ASN A 86 -1.38 5.70 -18.33
CA ASN A 86 -1.77 6.89 -17.55
C ASN A 86 -0.89 7.21 -16.33
N ASN A 87 0.34 6.71 -16.23
CA ASN A 87 1.28 7.03 -15.14
C ASN A 87 0.73 6.70 -13.74
N ASN A 88 -0.11 5.67 -13.62
CA ASN A 88 -0.83 5.34 -12.39
C ASN A 88 0.00 4.64 -11.31
N TYR A 89 1.21 4.16 -11.63
CA TYR A 89 2.05 3.43 -10.70
C TYR A 89 3.37 4.17 -10.47
N LEU A 90 3.93 4.04 -9.27
CA LEU A 90 5.30 4.47 -9.00
C LEU A 90 6.22 3.26 -8.91
N LYS A 91 7.38 3.40 -9.52
CA LYS A 91 8.53 2.53 -9.33
C LYS A 91 9.67 3.36 -8.77
N PHE A 92 10.30 2.88 -7.71
CA PHE A 92 11.42 3.54 -7.07
C PHE A 92 12.28 2.53 -6.32
N GLN A 93 13.33 3.00 -5.65
CA GLN A 93 14.21 2.18 -4.84
C GLN A 93 14.32 2.73 -3.43
N LEU A 94 14.13 1.86 -2.45
CA LEU A 94 14.49 2.11 -1.06
C LEU A 94 15.98 1.89 -0.90
N LYS A 95 16.69 2.90 -0.37
CA LYS A 95 18.12 2.86 -0.13
C LYS A 95 18.40 2.89 1.36
N ASP A 96 19.18 1.91 1.81
CA ASP A 96 19.79 1.86 3.14
C ASP A 96 21.30 1.63 2.98
N LYS A 97 22.10 2.64 3.33
CA LYS A 97 23.56 2.65 3.13
C LYS A 97 23.94 2.35 1.66
N GLN A 98 24.50 1.17 1.40
CA GLN A 98 24.91 0.69 0.08
C GLN A 98 23.91 -0.28 -0.56
N LEU A 99 22.87 -0.68 0.18
CA LEU A 99 21.88 -1.64 -0.28
C LEU A 99 20.65 -0.93 -0.82
N VAL A 100 20.06 -1.53 -1.84
CA VAL A 100 18.91 -1.00 -2.55
C VAL A 100 17.87 -2.10 -2.71
N LEU A 101 16.60 -1.75 -2.51
CA LEU A 101 15.46 -2.63 -2.71
C LEU A 101 14.48 -1.96 -3.68
N ASP A 102 14.14 -2.68 -4.75
CA ASP A 102 13.14 -2.21 -5.71
C ASP A 102 11.76 -2.16 -5.04
N ALA A 103 11.01 -1.10 -5.30
CA ALA A 103 9.68 -0.88 -4.77
C ALA A 103 8.70 -0.54 -5.90
N ILE A 104 7.49 -1.08 -5.80
CA ILE A 104 6.37 -0.79 -6.70
C ILE A 104 5.17 -0.36 -5.85
N ALA A 105 4.64 0.82 -6.14
CA ALA A 105 3.44 1.35 -5.54
C ALA A 105 2.33 1.49 -6.60
N PHE A 106 1.27 0.71 -6.45
CA PHE A 106 0.13 0.76 -7.36
C PHE A 106 -0.83 1.88 -6.98
N GLN A 107 -1.45 2.51 -7.99
CA GLN A 107 -2.41 3.60 -7.82
C GLN A 107 -1.88 4.87 -7.11
N MET A 108 -0.56 4.94 -6.88
CA MET A 108 0.11 6.06 -6.23
C MET A 108 0.88 6.94 -7.23
N GLY A 109 0.59 6.83 -8.53
CA GLY A 109 1.29 7.58 -9.58
C GLY A 109 1.32 9.09 -9.36
N LYS A 110 0.20 9.66 -8.91
CA LYS A 110 0.05 11.08 -8.60
C LYS A 110 0.93 11.57 -7.43
N ASP A 111 1.37 10.66 -6.56
CA ASP A 111 2.10 11.00 -5.34
C ASP A 111 3.61 11.13 -5.60
N LYS A 112 4.07 11.06 -6.86
CA LYS A 112 5.49 11.10 -7.26
C LYS A 112 6.30 12.19 -6.55
N ASP A 113 5.74 13.39 -6.42
CA ASP A 113 6.44 14.54 -5.85
C ASP A 113 6.68 14.35 -4.34
N GLU A 114 5.78 13.67 -3.64
CA GLU A 114 5.94 13.33 -2.22
C GLU A 114 7.13 12.40 -1.97
N PHE A 115 7.48 11.57 -2.95
CA PHE A 115 8.62 10.64 -2.88
C PHE A 115 9.96 11.29 -3.24
N SER A 116 9.95 12.57 -3.65
CA SER A 116 11.15 13.24 -4.16
C SER A 116 12.02 13.81 -3.03
N ASN A 117 13.30 13.42 -3.03
CA ASN A 117 14.35 13.94 -2.13
C ASN A 117 14.02 13.93 -0.62
N THR A 118 13.21 12.96 -0.17
CA THR A 118 12.82 12.85 1.22
C THR A 118 13.06 11.45 1.78
N GLN A 119 13.03 11.35 3.11
CA GLN A 119 12.91 10.08 3.81
C GLN A 119 11.43 9.71 3.91
N VAL A 120 11.13 8.47 3.56
CA VAL A 120 9.77 7.95 3.61
C VAL A 120 9.74 6.71 4.46
N THR A 121 8.70 6.62 5.28
CA THR A 121 8.33 5.39 5.95
C THR A 121 7.34 4.64 5.07
N ILE A 122 7.63 3.39 4.75
CA ILE A 122 6.83 2.58 3.82
C ILE A 122 6.35 1.32 4.51
N VAL A 123 5.09 0.95 4.25
CA VAL A 123 4.55 -0.36 4.60
C VAL A 123 4.24 -1.14 3.32
N GLY A 124 4.67 -2.39 3.25
CA GLY A 124 4.44 -3.20 2.07
C GLY A 124 4.70 -4.68 2.23
N LYS A 125 4.32 -5.44 1.21
CA LYS A 125 4.50 -6.89 1.13
C LYS A 125 5.78 -7.20 0.35
N LEU A 126 6.58 -8.13 0.85
CA LEU A 126 7.73 -8.60 0.11
C LEU A 126 7.30 -9.49 -1.06
N GLY A 127 7.95 -9.31 -2.21
CA GLY A 127 7.67 -10.07 -3.43
C GLY A 127 8.94 -10.35 -4.22
N ILE A 128 8.84 -11.24 -5.20
CA ILE A 128 9.92 -11.52 -6.15
C ILE A 128 9.51 -10.92 -7.50
N ASN A 129 10.35 -10.07 -8.05
CA ASN A 129 10.26 -9.65 -9.43
C ASN A 129 11.02 -10.66 -10.29
N GLU A 130 10.34 -11.31 -11.23
CA GLU A 130 10.96 -12.25 -12.17
C GLU A 130 10.83 -11.70 -13.59
N TRP A 131 11.96 -11.38 -14.21
CA TRP A 131 12.00 -10.86 -15.57
C TRP A 131 13.14 -11.48 -16.36
N ARG A 132 12.81 -12.18 -17.45
CA ARG A 132 13.78 -12.85 -18.35
C ARG A 132 14.80 -13.74 -17.58
N GLY A 133 14.31 -14.49 -16.58
CA GLY A 133 15.13 -15.38 -15.75
C GLY A 133 15.92 -14.67 -14.64
N ASN A 134 15.86 -13.34 -14.54
CA ASN A 134 16.42 -12.61 -13.40
C ASN A 134 15.36 -12.44 -12.31
N CYS A 135 15.64 -13.00 -11.13
CA CYS A 135 14.82 -12.84 -9.94
C CYS A 135 15.43 -11.81 -9.00
N LYS A 136 14.67 -10.80 -8.61
CA LYS A 136 15.09 -9.78 -7.63
C LYS A 136 14.07 -9.64 -6.51
N PRO A 137 14.51 -9.43 -5.26
CA PRO A 137 13.58 -9.04 -4.21
C PRO A 137 12.99 -7.67 -4.51
N GLN A 138 11.72 -7.48 -4.16
CA GLN A 138 11.02 -6.21 -4.24
C GLN A 138 10.03 -6.04 -3.08
N VAL A 139 9.59 -4.81 -2.85
CA VAL A 139 8.44 -4.50 -1.99
C VAL A 139 7.27 -3.97 -2.82
N LEU A 140 6.09 -4.52 -2.57
CA LEU A 140 4.80 -4.05 -3.07
C LEU A 140 4.20 -3.14 -2.01
N VAL A 141 4.24 -1.84 -2.28
CA VAL A 141 3.83 -0.79 -1.34
C VAL A 141 2.33 -0.84 -1.14
N THR A 142 1.91 -0.84 0.12
CA THR A 142 0.50 -0.76 0.54
C THR A 142 0.17 0.65 1.00
N ASP A 143 1.08 1.29 1.75
CA ASP A 143 0.93 2.65 2.23
C ASP A 143 2.30 3.29 2.51
N PHE A 144 2.32 4.61 2.62
CA PHE A 144 3.53 5.38 2.93
C PHE A 144 3.23 6.59 3.82
N MET A 145 4.28 7.11 4.45
CA MET A 145 4.22 8.31 5.27
C MET A 145 5.49 9.13 5.09
N VAL A 146 5.31 10.42 4.83
CA VAL A 146 6.38 11.43 4.90
C VAL A 146 6.24 12.19 6.22
N LYS A 147 7.26 12.14 7.08
CA LYS A 147 7.19 12.76 8.42
C LYS A 147 7.35 14.28 8.39
N ASN A 148 8.03 14.82 7.39
CA ASN A 148 8.40 16.23 7.33
C ASN A 148 7.48 17.00 6.38
N ALA A 149 7.20 18.26 6.71
CA ALA A 149 6.48 19.16 5.82
C ALA A 149 7.27 19.34 4.52
N GLN A 150 6.60 19.13 3.39
CA GLN A 150 7.15 19.36 2.06
C GLN A 150 6.54 20.63 1.46
N LEU A 151 7.37 21.44 0.81
CA LEU A 151 6.95 22.62 0.07
C LEU A 151 7.11 22.32 -1.42
N PHE A 152 6.00 22.31 -2.14
CA PHE A 152 5.96 22.16 -3.60
C PHE A 152 5.72 23.53 -4.22
N ASP A 153 6.69 24.05 -4.98
CA ASP A 153 6.47 25.21 -5.84
C ASP A 153 6.06 24.71 -7.23
N LEU A 154 4.82 25.00 -7.62
CA LEU A 154 4.19 24.53 -8.87
C LEU A 154 4.03 25.64 -9.92
N ARG A 155 4.75 26.77 -9.74
CA ARG A 155 4.68 27.94 -10.64
C ARG A 155 5.46 27.76 -11.94
#